data_AF-A0A964VUT7-F1
#
_entry.id   AF-A0A964VUT7-F1
#
_cell.length_a   1.000
_cell.length_b   1.000
_cell.length_c   1.000
_cell.angle_alpha   90.00
_cell.angle_beta   90.00
_cell.angle_gamma   90.00
#
_symmetry.space_group_name_H-M   'P 1'
#
loop_
_entity.id
_entity.type
_entity.pdbx_description
1 polymer ?
#
loop_
_entity_poly.entity_id
_entity_poly.type
_entity_poly.pdbx_seq_one_letter_code
_entity_poly.pdbx_strand_id
1 'polypeptide(L)'
;MCQNRLALAGQSAIASIMSSGCFRWGWWPMAALLTLELAAQAPTQPRGLEINAFQRALPAPGDTVPATARIQYPQALAWDTQTREIHAKDGEQSVDFRFALTNAWTNAVTITGTKTSCGCTVARLPETPWLIQPGKGGEISGTMNLQGKVGTIVKTVTVSTDVGSILLNVKVHIAPADPGRMRSADRQRNLAVAAADRQAVFRGECASCHVAPTVGKKGAELYATACGICHDAENKATMVPTLRELKHPTDRTFWMQWIRNGKPNSLMPAFDLKQGGILDEDQMASLADHLDSAAFKTGRAATPAKAAQP
;
A
#
# COMPACT_ATOMS: atom_id res chain seq x y z
N MET A 1 16.95 11.33 -63.97
CA MET A 1 17.92 10.24 -64.17
C MET A 1 17.67 9.17 -63.11
N CYS A 2 17.44 7.94 -63.60
CA CYS A 2 17.39 6.61 -62.98
C CYS A 2 16.86 6.36 -61.56
N GLN A 3 15.80 5.53 -61.54
CA GLN A 3 15.37 4.57 -60.52
C GLN A 3 16.29 3.33 -60.46
N ASN A 4 16.35 2.65 -59.31
CA ASN A 4 16.03 1.21 -59.13
C ASN A 4 16.21 0.83 -57.64
N ARG A 5 15.16 0.42 -56.92
CA ARG A 5 14.54 -0.93 -56.80
C ARG A 5 15.42 -1.99 -56.13
N LEU A 6 14.95 -2.50 -54.99
CA LEU A 6 14.68 -3.94 -54.85
C LEU A 6 13.38 -4.12 -54.03
N ALA A 7 12.54 -5.02 -54.52
CA ALA A 7 11.21 -5.39 -54.03
C ALA A 7 11.18 -6.91 -53.85
N LEU A 8 10.30 -7.42 -52.99
CA LEU A 8 9.61 -8.73 -53.04
C LEU A 8 8.84 -8.87 -51.71
N ALA A 9 7.66 -9.45 -51.58
CA ALA A 9 6.51 -9.73 -52.44
C ALA A 9 5.44 -10.31 -51.49
N GLY A 10 4.15 -10.15 -51.81
CA GLY A 10 3.08 -10.93 -51.17
C GLY A 10 1.79 -10.15 -50.95
N GLN A 11 0.92 -10.13 -51.97
CA GLN A 11 -0.45 -9.62 -51.93
C GLN A 11 -1.45 -10.76 -52.19
N SER A 12 -2.59 -10.66 -51.49
CA SER A 12 -3.99 -10.82 -51.96
C SER A 12 -4.58 -12.20 -52.31
N ALA A 13 -5.74 -12.52 -51.73
CA ALA A 13 -7.09 -12.39 -52.34
C ALA A 13 -8.18 -12.94 -51.37
N ILE A 14 -9.20 -12.18 -50.93
CA ILE A 14 -10.56 -11.97 -51.50
C ILE A 14 -11.40 -13.24 -51.67
N ALA A 15 -12.53 -13.35 -50.96
CA ALA A 15 -13.90 -13.41 -51.50
C ALA A 15 -14.91 -14.06 -50.54
N SER A 16 -16.02 -13.35 -50.31
CA SER A 16 -17.25 -13.82 -49.67
C SER A 16 -18.23 -14.29 -50.74
N ILE A 17 -18.91 -15.43 -50.55
CA ILE A 17 -20.14 -15.81 -51.28
C ILE A 17 -21.11 -16.53 -50.33
N MET A 18 -22.32 -15.97 -50.21
CA MET A 18 -23.53 -16.59 -49.66
C MET A 18 -24.12 -17.60 -50.65
N SER A 19 -24.76 -18.69 -50.18
CA SER A 19 -26.12 -19.09 -50.61
C SER A 19 -26.48 -20.52 -50.14
N SER A 20 -27.61 -20.58 -49.42
CA SER A 20 -28.74 -21.54 -49.49
C SER A 20 -28.55 -22.94 -50.08
N GLY A 21 -29.06 -23.97 -49.40
CA GLY A 21 -29.31 -25.28 -50.00
C GLY A 21 -29.93 -26.34 -49.06
N CYS A 22 -31.20 -26.64 -49.29
CA CYS A 22 -32.07 -27.55 -48.54
C CYS A 22 -31.72 -29.07 -48.59
N PHE A 23 -32.21 -29.77 -47.56
CA PHE A 23 -32.78 -31.14 -47.52
C PHE A 23 -32.14 -32.30 -48.32
N ARG A 24 -31.87 -33.40 -47.60
CA ARG A 24 -32.46 -34.72 -47.95
C ARG A 24 -32.46 -35.69 -46.78
N TRP A 25 -33.62 -36.31 -46.60
CA TRP A 25 -33.91 -37.41 -45.69
C TRP A 25 -33.35 -38.73 -46.23
N GLY A 26 -32.77 -39.54 -45.35
CA GLY A 26 -32.35 -40.92 -45.64
C GLY A 26 -33.10 -41.89 -44.73
N TRP A 27 -33.91 -42.74 -45.34
CA TRP A 27 -34.54 -43.92 -44.74
C TRP A 27 -33.54 -45.07 -44.66
N TRP A 28 -33.64 -45.94 -43.64
CA TRP A 28 -33.35 -47.38 -43.64
C TRP A 28 -33.69 -48.01 -42.26
N PRO A 29 -33.90 -49.34 -42.16
CA PRO A 29 -35.24 -49.88 -41.97
C PRO A 29 -35.52 -50.55 -40.61
N MET A 30 -36.77 -51.01 -40.49
CA MET A 30 -37.41 -51.70 -39.38
C MET A 30 -36.70 -53.00 -38.97
N ALA A 31 -36.51 -53.19 -37.66
CA ALA A 31 -36.39 -54.48 -37.02
C ALA A 31 -37.37 -54.54 -35.84
N ALA A 32 -38.19 -55.59 -35.84
CA ALA A 32 -39.25 -55.84 -34.88
C ALA A 32 -38.75 -56.55 -33.61
N LEU A 33 -39.68 -56.65 -32.64
CA LEU A 33 -39.76 -57.61 -31.52
C LEU A 33 -39.06 -57.22 -30.21
N LEU A 34 -39.85 -56.76 -29.22
CA LEU A 34 -40.35 -57.57 -28.09
C LEU A 34 -41.08 -56.62 -27.11
N THR A 35 -42.38 -56.82 -26.89
CA THR A 35 -43.15 -56.10 -25.88
C THR A 35 -42.88 -56.69 -24.50
N LEU A 36 -42.15 -55.95 -23.67
CA LEU A 36 -42.07 -56.16 -22.22
C LEU A 36 -42.91 -55.07 -21.55
N GLU A 37 -44.11 -55.42 -21.10
CA GLU A 37 -44.92 -54.58 -20.21
C GLU A 37 -44.26 -54.54 -18.84
N LEU A 38 -43.43 -53.52 -18.62
CA LEU A 38 -42.90 -53.18 -17.32
C LEU A 38 -43.81 -52.13 -16.68
N ALA A 39 -44.70 -52.58 -15.80
CA ALA A 39 -45.48 -51.72 -14.93
C ALA A 39 -44.51 -50.86 -14.09
N ALA A 40 -44.44 -49.56 -14.38
CA ALA A 40 -43.73 -48.62 -13.55
C ALA A 40 -44.51 -48.44 -12.23
N GLN A 41 -44.11 -49.16 -11.19
CA GLN A 41 -44.54 -48.90 -9.82
C GLN A 41 -44.10 -47.49 -9.41
N ALA A 42 -45.05 -46.74 -8.84
CA ALA A 42 -44.78 -45.47 -8.18
C ALA A 42 -43.73 -45.65 -7.07
N PRO A 43 -42.82 -44.69 -6.86
CA PRO A 43 -41.80 -44.78 -5.82
C PRO A 43 -42.47 -44.91 -4.46
N THR A 44 -42.20 -46.04 -3.80
CA THR A 44 -42.60 -46.33 -2.43
C THR A 44 -41.84 -45.41 -1.48
N GLN A 45 -42.57 -44.66 -0.66
CA GLN A 45 -41.96 -43.83 0.38
C GLN A 45 -41.23 -44.72 1.41
N PRO A 46 -40.05 -44.31 1.91
CA PRO A 46 -39.40 -45.02 2.99
C PRO A 46 -40.29 -44.99 4.24
N ARG A 47 -40.59 -46.18 4.78
CA ARG A 47 -41.26 -46.34 6.09
C ARG A 47 -40.40 -45.70 7.17
N GLY A 48 -40.98 -44.76 7.91
CA GLY A 48 -40.41 -44.27 9.17
C GLY A 48 -40.48 -42.76 9.37
N LEU A 49 -41.67 -42.16 9.27
CA LEU A 49 -41.99 -40.87 9.88
C LEU A 49 -43.43 -40.97 10.37
N GLU A 50 -43.62 -41.37 11.63
CA GLU A 50 -44.92 -41.28 12.27
C GLU A 50 -45.28 -39.80 12.45
N ILE A 51 -46.20 -39.35 11.61
CA ILE A 51 -46.71 -37.98 11.55
C ILE A 51 -47.47 -37.57 12.82
N ASN A 52 -47.80 -38.52 13.70
CA ASN A 52 -48.56 -38.29 14.93
C ASN A 52 -47.70 -37.95 16.17
N ALA A 53 -46.36 -37.93 16.07
CA ALA A 53 -45.49 -37.48 17.15
C ALA A 53 -45.32 -35.95 17.20
N PHE A 54 -45.59 -35.24 16.10
CA PHE A 54 -45.46 -33.78 16.00
C PHE A 54 -46.67 -32.99 16.51
N GLN A 55 -47.79 -33.65 16.85
CA GLN A 55 -49.02 -32.99 17.30
C GLN A 55 -49.27 -33.05 18.82
N ARG A 56 -48.30 -33.53 19.61
CA ARG A 56 -48.37 -33.56 21.09
C ARG A 56 -47.46 -32.55 21.83
N ALA A 57 -46.90 -31.58 21.13
CA ALA A 57 -46.16 -30.48 21.76
C ALA A 57 -46.58 -29.11 21.23
N LEU A 58 -47.88 -28.92 21.00
CA LEU A 58 -48.46 -27.59 20.79
C LEU A 58 -49.38 -27.28 21.98
N PRO A 59 -49.18 -26.14 22.69
CA PRO A 59 -50.15 -25.69 23.67
C PRO A 59 -51.46 -25.33 22.98
N ALA A 60 -52.58 -25.52 23.67
CA ALA A 60 -53.90 -25.20 23.15
C ALA A 60 -54.01 -23.68 22.82
N PRO A 61 -54.79 -23.30 21.80
CA PRO A 61 -54.99 -21.89 21.48
C PRO A 61 -55.87 -21.26 22.57
N GLY A 62 -55.23 -20.52 23.48
CA GLY A 62 -55.91 -19.89 24.59
C GLY A 62 -55.00 -19.17 25.59
N ASP A 63 -53.73 -19.52 25.66
CA ASP A 63 -52.84 -18.91 26.64
C ASP A 63 -52.03 -17.77 26.01
N THR A 64 -52.33 -16.55 26.45
CA THR A 64 -51.52 -15.36 26.20
C THR A 64 -50.11 -15.59 26.72
N VAL A 65 -49.16 -15.91 25.82
CA VAL A 65 -47.75 -15.92 26.16
C VAL A 65 -47.32 -14.47 26.39
N PRO A 66 -46.77 -14.11 27.57
CA PRO A 66 -46.24 -12.77 27.79
C PRO A 66 -45.11 -12.53 26.81
N ALA A 67 -44.95 -11.29 26.35
CA ALA A 67 -43.78 -10.84 25.59
C ALA A 67 -42.51 -10.94 26.46
N THR A 68 -42.01 -12.15 26.69
CA THR A 68 -40.74 -12.37 27.35
C THR A 68 -39.64 -12.05 26.38
N ALA A 69 -39.03 -10.88 26.62
CA ALA A 69 -37.63 -10.57 26.37
C ALA A 69 -37.06 -11.06 25.04
N ARG A 70 -36.87 -10.13 24.10
CA ARG A 70 -35.86 -10.28 23.05
C ARG A 70 -34.52 -10.57 23.76
N ILE A 71 -34.15 -11.84 23.83
CA ILE A 71 -32.81 -12.24 24.29
C ILE A 71 -31.83 -11.51 23.37
N GLN A 72 -30.97 -10.68 23.94
CA GLN A 72 -29.82 -10.19 23.18
C GLN A 72 -28.92 -11.41 22.98
N TYR A 73 -28.71 -11.81 21.71
CA TYR A 73 -27.97 -13.01 21.29
C TYR A 73 -26.48 -12.76 20.88
N PRO A 74 -25.66 -11.91 21.53
CA PRO A 74 -24.29 -11.66 21.05
C PRO A 74 -23.30 -12.83 21.29
N GLN A 75 -23.75 -14.03 21.69
CA GLN A 75 -22.87 -15.17 22.04
C GLN A 75 -22.99 -16.40 21.14
N ALA A 76 -23.76 -16.37 20.04
CA ALA A 76 -23.85 -17.51 19.13
C ALA A 76 -22.49 -17.83 18.46
N LEU A 77 -21.71 -16.79 18.18
CA LEU A 77 -20.34 -16.90 17.68
C LEU A 77 -19.36 -16.60 18.81
N ALA A 78 -18.52 -17.57 19.16
CA ALA A 78 -17.36 -17.39 20.01
C ALA A 78 -16.20 -16.84 19.17
N TRP A 79 -15.54 -15.78 19.65
CA TRP A 79 -14.44 -15.11 18.97
C TRP A 79 -13.15 -15.32 19.73
N ASP A 80 -12.01 -15.39 19.04
CA ASP A 80 -10.71 -15.42 19.69
C ASP A 80 -10.42 -14.12 20.47
N THR A 81 -10.85 -12.98 19.91
CA THR A 81 -10.97 -11.69 20.60
C THR A 81 -11.98 -10.81 19.87
N GLN A 82 -12.59 -9.88 20.60
CA GLN A 82 -13.38 -8.80 20.02
C GLN A 82 -12.58 -7.51 19.80
N THR A 83 -11.33 -7.44 20.30
CA THR A 83 -10.42 -6.33 20.06
C THR A 83 -9.07 -6.86 19.60
N ARG A 84 -8.66 -6.53 18.38
CA ARG A 84 -7.32 -6.80 17.86
C ARG A 84 -6.44 -5.57 18.03
N GLU A 85 -5.37 -5.71 18.81
CA GLU A 85 -4.37 -4.67 19.01
C GLU A 85 -3.14 -4.95 18.15
N ILE A 86 -2.67 -3.94 17.41
CA ILE A 86 -1.54 -4.03 16.47
C ILE A 86 -0.63 -2.84 16.71
N HIS A 87 0.68 -3.08 16.77
CA HIS A 87 1.69 -2.04 16.75
C HIS A 87 2.26 -1.94 15.34
N ALA A 88 1.96 -0.84 14.65
CA ALA A 88 2.46 -0.61 13.30
C ALA A 88 3.98 -0.41 13.34
N LYS A 89 4.68 -1.02 12.38
CA LYS A 89 6.12 -0.78 12.19
C LYS A 89 6.33 0.62 11.64
N ASP A 90 7.52 1.17 11.87
CA ASP A 90 7.89 2.46 11.27
C ASP A 90 7.77 2.41 9.74
N GLY A 91 7.08 3.41 9.18
CA GLY A 91 6.84 3.51 7.73
C GLY A 91 5.80 2.54 7.16
N GLU A 92 5.13 1.72 7.97
CA GLU A 92 4.09 0.79 7.51
C GLU A 92 2.86 1.56 7.00
N GLN A 93 2.47 1.32 5.74
CA GLN A 93 1.37 2.05 5.09
C GLN A 93 0.00 1.38 5.27
N SER A 94 0.01 0.10 5.63
CA SER A 94 -1.20 -0.68 5.89
C SER A 94 -0.89 -1.83 6.84
N VAL A 95 -1.86 -2.20 7.68
CA VAL A 95 -1.79 -3.40 8.52
C VAL A 95 -2.92 -4.35 8.20
N ASP A 96 -2.61 -5.63 8.20
CA ASP A 96 -3.61 -6.69 8.11
C ASP A 96 -4.07 -7.12 9.50
N PHE A 97 -5.33 -7.46 9.61
CA PHE A 97 -5.93 -7.98 10.84
C PHE A 97 -6.83 -9.16 10.52
N ARG A 98 -7.05 -9.97 11.56
CA ARG A 98 -7.93 -11.14 11.50
C ARG A 98 -8.71 -11.33 12.79
N PHE A 99 -9.88 -11.92 12.67
CA PHE A 99 -10.72 -12.39 13.76
C PHE A 99 -11.15 -13.82 13.48
N ALA A 100 -10.76 -14.73 14.37
CA ALA A 100 -11.19 -16.11 14.29
C ALA A 100 -12.46 -16.29 15.08
N LEU A 101 -13.39 -17.07 14.54
CA LEU A 101 -14.68 -17.34 15.16
C LEU A 101 -15.05 -18.80 15.05
N THR A 102 -15.83 -19.27 16.02
CA THR A 102 -16.48 -20.59 16.03
C THR A 102 -17.94 -20.41 16.39
N ASN A 103 -18.86 -21.06 15.67
CA ASN A 103 -20.25 -21.16 16.08
C ASN A 103 -20.34 -22.06 17.31
N ALA A 104 -20.56 -21.45 18.47
CA ALA A 104 -20.70 -22.13 19.76
C ALA A 104 -22.15 -22.54 20.06
N TRP A 105 -23.08 -22.22 19.15
CA TRP A 105 -24.49 -22.55 19.31
C TRP A 105 -24.81 -23.93 18.73
N THR A 106 -25.98 -24.46 19.12
CA THR A 106 -26.49 -25.75 18.64
C THR A 106 -27.18 -25.65 17.28
N ASN A 107 -27.49 -24.44 16.82
CA ASN A 107 -28.08 -24.17 15.51
C ASN A 107 -27.05 -23.53 14.58
N ALA A 108 -27.28 -23.63 13.27
CA ALA A 108 -26.49 -22.90 12.30
C ALA A 108 -26.68 -21.39 12.45
N VAL A 109 -25.62 -20.62 12.17
CA VAL A 109 -25.62 -19.14 12.20
C VAL A 109 -25.17 -18.63 10.84
N THR A 110 -25.86 -17.63 10.30
CA THR A 110 -25.51 -17.04 9.01
C THR A 110 -24.95 -15.65 9.19
N ILE A 111 -23.70 -15.41 8.78
CA ILE A 111 -23.14 -14.06 8.65
C ILE A 111 -23.59 -13.47 7.30
N THR A 112 -24.37 -12.41 7.35
CA THR A 112 -24.98 -11.78 6.17
C THR A 112 -24.10 -10.68 5.57
N GLY A 113 -23.16 -10.15 6.34
CA GLY A 113 -22.20 -9.17 5.84
C GLY A 113 -21.35 -8.51 6.92
N THR A 114 -20.41 -7.67 6.48
CA THR A 114 -19.62 -6.81 7.35
C THR A 114 -19.70 -5.35 6.91
N LYS A 115 -19.63 -4.44 7.87
CA LYS A 115 -19.57 -3.00 7.63
C LYS A 115 -18.46 -2.38 8.46
N THR A 116 -17.60 -1.59 7.84
CA THR A 116 -16.49 -0.91 8.53
C THR A 116 -16.82 0.55 8.83
N SER A 117 -16.18 1.11 9.86
CA SER A 117 -16.38 2.51 10.29
C SER A 117 -15.88 3.58 9.30
N CYS A 118 -15.02 3.24 8.34
CA CYS A 118 -14.51 4.13 7.30
C CYS A 118 -14.12 3.32 6.06
N GLY A 119 -14.04 3.97 4.89
CA GLY A 119 -13.45 3.37 3.69
C GLY A 119 -11.94 3.07 3.81
N CYS A 120 -11.31 3.51 4.90
CA CYS A 120 -9.91 3.24 5.22
C CYS A 120 -9.65 1.85 5.83
N THR A 121 -10.71 1.09 6.10
CA THR A 121 -10.67 -0.27 6.63
C THR A 121 -11.56 -1.14 5.77
N VAL A 122 -11.03 -2.26 5.28
CA VAL A 122 -11.77 -3.24 4.50
C VAL A 122 -11.78 -4.56 5.26
N ALA A 123 -12.97 -5.12 5.51
CA ALA A 123 -13.12 -6.46 6.06
C ALA A 123 -13.68 -7.38 4.97
N ARG A 124 -13.21 -8.62 4.92
CA ARG A 124 -13.59 -9.62 3.93
C ARG A 124 -14.09 -10.87 4.64
N LEU A 125 -15.21 -11.38 4.15
CA LEU A 125 -15.72 -12.70 4.52
C LEU A 125 -15.20 -13.75 3.51
N PRO A 126 -15.07 -15.03 3.91
CA PRO A 126 -14.77 -16.11 2.98
C PRO A 126 -15.81 -16.24 1.86
N GLU A 127 -17.09 -16.05 2.21
CA GLU A 127 -18.23 -16.07 1.29
C GLU A 127 -19.34 -15.13 1.82
N THR A 128 -20.36 -14.82 1.01
CA THR A 128 -21.47 -13.95 1.44
C THR A 128 -22.78 -14.38 0.78
N PRO A 129 -23.83 -14.75 1.56
CA PRO A 129 -23.81 -14.97 3.01
C PRO A 129 -22.94 -16.18 3.41
N TRP A 130 -22.43 -16.19 4.64
CA TRP A 130 -21.59 -17.27 5.17
C TRP A 130 -22.33 -18.07 6.24
N LEU A 131 -22.69 -19.31 5.92
CA LEU A 131 -23.40 -20.23 6.82
C LEU A 131 -22.40 -21.03 7.65
N ILE A 132 -22.54 -20.99 8.97
CA ILE A 132 -21.61 -21.61 9.92
C ILE A 132 -22.36 -22.65 10.74
N GLN A 133 -22.04 -23.92 10.52
CA GLN A 133 -22.64 -25.04 11.25
C GLN A 133 -22.18 -25.07 12.72
N PRO A 134 -22.94 -25.69 13.64
CA PRO A 134 -22.54 -25.88 15.03
C PRO A 134 -21.12 -26.45 15.18
N GLY A 135 -20.30 -25.83 16.01
CA GLY A 135 -18.91 -26.22 16.26
C GLY A 135 -17.95 -25.96 15.10
N LYS A 136 -18.39 -25.39 13.97
CA LYS A 136 -17.54 -24.96 12.86
C LYS A 136 -17.19 -23.48 12.98
N GLY A 137 -16.16 -23.07 12.28
CA GLY A 137 -15.60 -21.74 12.39
C GLY A 137 -14.78 -21.33 11.18
N GLY A 138 -14.19 -20.16 11.26
CA GLY A 138 -13.29 -19.62 10.24
C GLY A 138 -12.77 -18.24 10.64
N GLU A 139 -12.36 -17.47 9.65
CA GLU A 139 -11.69 -16.19 9.86
C GLU A 139 -12.33 -15.08 9.03
N ILE A 140 -12.50 -13.91 9.66
CA ILE A 140 -12.74 -12.64 8.98
C ILE A 140 -11.42 -11.89 8.94
N SER A 141 -10.90 -11.63 7.75
CA SER A 141 -9.66 -10.89 7.55
C SER A 141 -9.92 -9.49 6.99
N GLY A 142 -8.96 -8.60 7.13
CA GLY A 142 -9.08 -7.25 6.62
C GLY A 142 -7.78 -6.47 6.64
N THR A 143 -7.80 -5.32 5.98
CA THR A 143 -6.66 -4.42 5.89
C THR A 143 -7.08 -3.02 6.28
N MET A 144 -6.23 -2.33 7.04
CA MET A 144 -6.41 -0.92 7.41
C MET A 144 -5.29 -0.08 6.79
N ASN A 145 -5.66 0.98 6.06
CA ASN A 145 -4.71 1.97 5.54
C ASN A 145 -4.29 2.93 6.67
N LEU A 146 -2.97 3.11 6.82
CA LEU A 146 -2.32 3.94 7.84
C LEU A 146 -1.69 5.22 7.28
N GLN A 147 -1.86 5.51 5.98
CA GLN A 147 -1.33 6.71 5.35
C GLN A 147 -1.96 7.97 5.96
N GLY A 148 -1.10 8.93 6.35
CA GLY A 148 -1.53 10.21 6.95
C GLY A 148 -2.06 10.09 8.38
N LYS A 149 -1.87 8.94 9.03
CA LYS A 149 -2.39 8.64 10.37
C LYS A 149 -1.24 8.52 11.38
N VAL A 150 -1.46 8.96 12.62
CA VAL A 150 -0.50 8.90 13.73
C VAL A 150 -1.23 8.61 15.04
N GLY A 151 -0.50 8.10 16.04
CA GLY A 151 -1.05 7.78 17.36
C GLY A 151 -1.91 6.51 17.35
N THR A 152 -2.78 6.37 18.36
CA THR A 152 -3.67 5.22 18.49
C THR A 152 -4.95 5.45 17.70
N ILE A 153 -5.26 4.54 16.78
CA ILE A 153 -6.49 4.55 15.98
C ILE A 153 -7.32 3.33 16.33
N VAL A 154 -8.60 3.54 16.62
CA VAL A 154 -9.57 2.46 16.79
C VAL A 154 -10.58 2.53 15.65
N LYS A 155 -10.78 1.41 14.97
CA LYS A 155 -11.80 1.23 13.94
C LYS A 155 -12.67 0.04 14.26
N THR A 156 -13.94 0.14 13.89
CA THR A 156 -14.91 -0.92 14.12
C THR A 156 -15.21 -1.67 12.83
N VAL A 157 -15.43 -2.97 12.98
CA VAL A 157 -16.02 -3.88 11.99
C VAL A 157 -17.31 -4.43 12.61
N THR A 158 -18.45 -4.01 12.07
CA THR A 158 -19.76 -4.55 12.44
C THR A 158 -20.02 -5.80 11.60
N VAL A 159 -20.20 -6.94 12.25
CA VAL A 159 -20.57 -8.21 11.64
C VAL A 159 -22.07 -8.40 11.84
N SER A 160 -22.82 -8.53 10.74
CA SER A 160 -24.27 -8.74 10.77
C SER A 160 -24.57 -10.23 10.59
N THR A 161 -25.48 -10.77 11.41
CA THR A 161 -25.93 -12.15 11.34
C THR A 161 -27.46 -12.23 11.32
N ASP A 162 -28.00 -13.42 11.04
CA ASP A 162 -29.42 -13.75 11.18
C ASP A 162 -29.93 -13.71 12.63
N VAL A 163 -29.03 -13.78 13.61
CA VAL A 163 -29.35 -13.75 15.04
C VAL A 163 -28.92 -12.46 15.76
N GLY A 164 -28.33 -11.49 15.06
CA GLY A 164 -27.94 -10.21 15.66
C GLY A 164 -26.78 -9.53 14.97
N SER A 165 -26.06 -8.68 15.71
CA SER A 165 -24.86 -8.01 15.21
C SER A 165 -23.77 -7.99 16.28
N ILE A 166 -22.53 -8.17 15.85
CA ILE A 166 -21.35 -8.16 16.70
C ILE A 166 -20.44 -7.02 16.23
N LEU A 167 -19.85 -6.29 17.18
CA LEU A 167 -18.90 -5.22 16.90
C LEU A 167 -17.51 -5.68 17.29
N LEU A 168 -16.59 -5.69 16.32
CA LEU A 168 -15.18 -6.01 16.50
C LEU A 168 -14.35 -4.72 16.38
N ASN A 169 -13.35 -4.58 17.24
CA ASN A 169 -12.46 -3.42 17.28
C ASN A 169 -11.08 -3.78 16.73
N VAL A 170 -10.55 -2.94 15.86
CA VAL A 170 -9.15 -2.98 15.42
C VAL A 170 -8.48 -1.73 15.96
N LYS A 171 -7.59 -1.92 16.94
CA LYS A 171 -6.80 -0.86 17.58
C LYS A 171 -5.37 -0.92 17.06
N VAL A 172 -4.94 0.13 16.37
CA VAL A 172 -3.59 0.23 15.81
C VAL A 172 -2.85 1.34 16.51
N HIS A 173 -1.68 1.03 17.06
CA HIS A 173 -0.74 2.02 17.58
C HIS A 173 0.26 2.38 16.49
N ILE A 174 0.27 3.65 16.12
CA ILE A 174 1.19 4.22 15.14
C ILE A 174 2.11 5.17 15.90
N ALA A 175 3.40 4.86 15.92
CA ALA A 175 4.37 5.76 16.55
C ALA A 175 4.27 7.16 15.91
N PRO A 176 4.30 8.24 16.71
CA PRO A 176 4.38 9.59 16.15
C PRO A 176 5.64 9.70 15.29
N ALA A 177 5.54 10.42 14.17
CA ALA A 177 6.73 10.80 13.43
C ALA A 177 7.61 11.66 14.35
N ASP A 178 8.84 11.24 14.58
CA ASP A 178 9.84 12.06 15.27
C ASP A 178 10.13 13.27 14.36
N PRO A 179 9.89 14.51 14.82
CA PRO A 179 10.04 15.72 14.00
C PRO A 179 11.43 15.89 13.37
N GLY A 180 12.46 15.22 13.91
CA GLY A 180 13.82 15.22 13.36
C GLY A 180 14.20 13.94 12.61
N ARG A 181 13.38 12.89 12.65
CA ARG A 181 13.69 11.58 12.06
C ARG A 181 12.64 11.18 11.05
N MET A 182 13.03 11.34 9.79
CA MET A 182 12.30 10.80 8.64
C MET A 182 12.06 9.29 8.82
N ARG A 183 10.83 8.83 8.61
CA ARG A 183 10.46 7.41 8.64
C ARG A 183 11.37 6.62 7.69
N SER A 184 11.72 5.39 8.06
CA SER A 184 12.59 4.52 7.26
C SER A 184 12.12 4.34 5.81
N ALA A 185 10.81 4.17 5.60
CA ALA A 185 10.21 4.09 4.27
C ALA A 185 10.35 5.40 3.46
N ASP A 186 10.18 6.56 4.11
CA ASP A 186 10.34 7.87 3.46
C ASP A 186 11.81 8.12 3.13
N ARG A 187 12.73 7.74 4.02
CA ARG A 187 14.18 7.78 3.78
C ARG A 187 14.55 6.90 2.59
N GLN A 188 14.05 5.68 2.53
CA GLN A 188 14.31 4.77 1.43
C GLN A 188 13.77 5.32 0.10
N ARG A 189 12.57 5.90 0.11
CA ARG A 189 11.99 6.58 -1.07
C ARG A 189 12.89 7.74 -1.51
N ASN A 190 13.32 8.60 -0.59
CA ASN A 190 14.15 9.75 -0.90
C ASN A 190 15.53 9.34 -1.45
N LEU A 191 16.13 8.28 -0.90
CA LEU A 191 17.34 7.69 -1.44
C LEU A 191 17.14 7.12 -2.86
N ALA A 192 16.00 6.47 -3.13
CA ALA A 192 15.68 5.95 -4.45
C ALA A 192 15.50 7.07 -5.49
N VAL A 193 14.84 8.17 -5.12
CA VAL A 193 14.71 9.37 -5.97
C VAL A 193 16.08 9.95 -6.27
N ALA A 194 16.92 10.14 -5.24
CA ALA A 194 18.27 10.68 -5.41
C ALA A 194 19.20 9.77 -6.21
N ALA A 195 19.02 8.44 -6.13
CA ALA A 195 19.79 7.49 -6.92
C ALA A 195 19.37 7.50 -8.40
N ALA A 196 18.08 7.71 -8.69
CA ALA A 196 17.56 7.78 -10.06
C ALA A 196 17.91 9.12 -10.73
N ASP A 197 17.77 10.23 -10.01
CA ASP A 197 18.17 11.55 -10.47
C ASP A 197 18.73 12.37 -9.29
N ARG A 198 20.06 12.46 -9.22
CA ARG A 198 20.74 13.24 -8.19
C ARG A 198 20.36 14.73 -8.23
N GLN A 199 19.92 15.26 -9.37
CA GLN A 199 19.48 16.66 -9.49
C GLN A 199 18.06 16.89 -8.96
N ALA A 200 17.28 15.83 -8.66
CA ALA A 200 15.90 15.95 -8.21
C ALA A 200 15.75 16.74 -6.90
N VAL A 201 16.79 16.75 -6.05
CA VAL A 201 16.83 17.50 -4.79
C VAL A 201 16.58 19.00 -4.98
N PHE A 202 16.86 19.55 -6.16
CA PHE A 202 16.69 20.96 -6.48
C PHE A 202 15.33 21.32 -7.10
N ARG A 203 14.42 20.36 -7.24
CA ARG A 203 13.15 20.55 -7.98
C ARG A 203 11.93 20.19 -7.15
N GLY A 204 10.78 20.73 -7.55
CA GLY A 204 9.49 20.45 -6.92
C GLY A 204 9.48 20.78 -5.42
N GLU A 205 8.78 19.96 -4.64
CA GLU A 205 8.65 20.13 -3.18
C GLU A 205 10.00 20.10 -2.45
N CYS A 206 11.00 19.38 -2.99
CA CYS A 206 12.34 19.32 -2.40
C CYS A 206 13.05 20.68 -2.41
N ALA A 207 12.73 21.55 -3.37
CA ALA A 207 13.39 22.84 -3.52
C ALA A 207 13.09 23.80 -2.36
N SER A 208 11.95 23.64 -1.69
CA SER A 208 11.58 24.46 -0.53
C SER A 208 12.60 24.39 0.61
N CYS A 209 13.21 23.21 0.81
CA CYS A 209 14.19 22.98 1.86
C CYS A 209 15.64 22.96 1.34
N HIS A 210 15.87 22.62 0.08
CA HIS A 210 17.23 22.47 -0.46
C HIS A 210 17.70 23.63 -1.35
N VAL A 211 16.79 24.45 -1.87
CA VAL A 211 17.12 25.57 -2.75
C VAL A 211 16.83 26.90 -2.08
N ALA A 212 15.62 27.09 -1.54
CA ALA A 212 15.23 28.36 -0.94
C ALA A 212 16.23 28.85 0.14
N PRO A 213 16.78 27.99 1.01
CA PRO A 213 17.77 28.44 2.00
C PRO A 213 19.11 28.89 1.42
N THR A 214 19.41 28.59 0.16
CA THR A 214 20.68 28.93 -0.51
C THR A 214 20.63 30.24 -1.29
N VAL A 215 19.42 30.76 -1.55
CA VAL A 215 19.22 31.94 -2.37
C VAL A 215 19.93 33.16 -1.76
N GLY A 216 20.73 33.84 -2.57
CA GLY A 216 21.49 35.03 -2.17
C GLY A 216 22.70 34.77 -1.29
N LYS A 217 22.99 33.51 -0.93
CA LYS A 217 24.12 33.17 -0.05
C LYS A 217 25.41 32.96 -0.83
N LYS A 218 26.52 33.23 -0.15
CA LYS A 218 27.90 33.07 -0.64
C LYS A 218 28.80 32.48 0.46
N GLY A 219 29.98 32.00 0.10
CA GLY A 219 31.01 31.51 1.02
C GLY A 219 30.51 30.55 2.11
N ALA A 220 30.78 30.88 3.38
CA ALA A 220 30.45 30.06 4.54
C ALA A 220 28.94 29.84 4.74
N GLU A 221 28.12 30.87 4.50
CA GLU A 221 26.67 30.76 4.62
C GLU A 221 26.09 29.82 3.56
N LEU A 222 26.61 29.92 2.34
CA LEU A 222 26.24 29.02 1.26
C LEU A 222 26.66 27.59 1.59
N TYR A 223 27.90 27.38 2.06
CA TYR A 223 28.37 26.08 2.50
C TYR A 223 27.44 25.46 3.54
N ALA A 224 27.10 26.20 4.60
CA ALA A 224 26.26 25.69 5.68
C ALA A 224 24.90 25.18 5.18
N THR A 225 24.29 25.88 4.22
CA THR A 225 22.97 25.54 3.70
C THR A 225 22.95 24.54 2.54
N ALA A 226 23.98 24.51 1.69
CA ALA A 226 24.01 23.67 0.50
C ALA A 226 24.86 22.40 0.68
N CYS A 227 25.95 22.48 1.44
CA CYS A 227 26.95 21.41 1.56
C CYS A 227 26.96 20.78 2.95
N GLY A 228 26.91 21.61 3.99
CA GLY A 228 26.98 21.20 5.40
C GLY A 228 25.86 20.25 5.80
N ILE A 229 24.67 20.41 5.21
CA ILE A 229 23.51 19.52 5.42
C ILE A 229 23.81 18.03 5.13
N CYS A 230 24.83 17.75 4.32
CA CYS A 230 25.29 16.40 4.02
C CYS A 230 26.65 16.10 4.65
N HIS A 231 27.61 17.01 4.50
CA HIS A 231 29.00 16.79 4.87
C HIS A 231 29.26 16.94 6.38
N ASP A 232 28.46 17.76 7.06
CA ASP A 232 28.58 18.06 8.49
C ASP A 232 27.42 17.49 9.31
N ALA A 233 26.51 16.73 8.69
CA ALA A 233 25.39 16.10 9.40
C ALA A 233 25.87 15.01 10.37
N GLU A 234 25.30 15.02 11.59
CA GLU A 234 25.59 14.05 12.66
C GLU A 234 25.35 12.60 12.20
N ASN A 235 24.22 12.37 11.51
CA ASN A 235 23.81 11.07 10.99
C ASN A 235 24.01 10.93 9.47
N LYS A 236 25.12 11.45 8.93
CA LYS A 236 25.43 11.35 7.49
C LYS A 236 25.66 9.91 7.05
N ALA A 237 25.36 9.61 5.79
CA ALA A 237 25.66 8.30 5.21
C ALA A 237 27.17 8.06 5.14
N THR A 238 27.62 6.82 5.34
CA THR A 238 29.05 6.43 5.35
C THR A 238 29.80 6.78 4.07
N MET A 239 29.09 6.89 2.94
CA MET A 239 29.62 7.29 1.64
C MET A 239 29.88 8.80 1.50
N VAL A 240 29.39 9.63 2.42
CA VAL A 240 29.57 11.08 2.39
C VAL A 240 30.84 11.46 3.14
N PRO A 241 31.87 11.99 2.46
CA PRO A 241 33.15 12.30 3.09
C PRO A 241 33.06 13.56 3.94
N THR A 242 33.89 13.66 4.98
CA THR A 242 34.20 14.94 5.63
C THR A 242 35.05 15.78 4.68
N LEU A 243 34.75 17.08 4.56
CA LEU A 243 35.46 17.97 3.63
C LEU A 243 36.61 18.77 4.27
N ARG A 244 36.76 18.68 5.59
CA ARG A 244 37.83 19.31 6.37
C ARG A 244 38.94 18.30 6.66
N GLU A 245 40.15 18.78 6.91
CA GLU A 245 41.30 17.95 7.31
C GLU A 245 41.63 16.82 6.31
N LEU A 246 41.44 17.08 5.02
CA LEU A 246 41.73 16.12 3.97
C LEU A 246 43.23 15.80 3.92
N LYS A 247 43.56 14.51 3.79
CA LYS A 247 44.95 14.01 3.76
C LYS A 247 45.67 14.19 2.41
N HIS A 248 45.05 14.89 1.47
CA HIS A 248 45.61 15.19 0.17
C HIS A 248 45.51 16.70 -0.10
N PRO A 249 46.42 17.26 -0.90
CA PRO A 249 46.36 18.67 -1.24
C PRO A 249 45.05 18.96 -1.98
N THR A 250 44.44 20.07 -1.61
CA THR A 250 43.26 20.64 -2.28
C THR A 250 43.54 22.10 -2.60
N ASP A 251 43.02 22.56 -3.72
CA ASP A 251 43.07 23.95 -4.16
C ASP A 251 41.69 24.41 -4.65
N ARG A 252 41.57 25.69 -4.99
CA ARG A 252 40.36 26.27 -5.56
C ARG A 252 39.84 25.51 -6.79
N THR A 253 40.73 25.05 -7.67
CA THR A 253 40.36 24.33 -8.91
C THR A 253 39.71 22.99 -8.59
N PHE A 254 40.29 22.25 -7.64
CA PHE A 254 39.75 21.00 -7.11
C PHE A 254 38.34 21.21 -6.59
N TRP A 255 38.11 22.24 -5.76
CA TRP A 255 36.77 22.51 -5.21
C TRP A 255 35.77 22.90 -6.29
N MET A 256 36.18 23.78 -7.20
CA MET A 256 35.33 24.22 -8.32
C MET A 256 34.89 23.04 -9.20
N GLN A 257 35.77 22.07 -9.45
CA GLN A 257 35.42 20.87 -10.21
C GLN A 257 34.28 20.08 -9.57
N TRP A 258 34.34 19.87 -8.25
CA TRP A 258 33.32 19.10 -7.51
C TRP A 258 32.03 19.88 -7.31
N ILE A 259 32.10 21.18 -7.02
CA ILE A 259 30.90 22.03 -6.92
C ILE A 259 30.16 22.02 -8.25
N ARG A 260 30.87 22.32 -9.36
CA ARG A 260 30.27 22.46 -10.68
C ARG A 260 29.60 21.18 -11.16
N ASN A 261 30.30 20.04 -11.07
CA ASN A 261 29.88 18.79 -11.72
C ASN A 261 29.24 17.78 -10.76
N GLY A 262 29.30 18.03 -9.47
CA GLY A 262 29.05 17.04 -8.44
C GLY A 262 30.03 15.87 -8.54
N LYS A 263 29.67 14.75 -7.92
CA LYS A 263 30.45 13.51 -8.04
C LYS A 263 29.68 12.45 -8.85
N PRO A 264 30.18 12.04 -10.03
CA PRO A 264 29.58 10.97 -10.82
C PRO A 264 29.40 9.69 -10.00
N ASN A 265 28.36 8.90 -10.33
CA ASN A 265 28.02 7.65 -9.65
C ASN A 265 27.86 7.81 -8.12
N SER A 266 27.37 8.97 -7.69
CA SER A 266 27.08 9.26 -6.29
C SER A 266 25.83 10.11 -6.16
N LEU A 267 25.37 10.29 -4.92
CA LEU A 267 24.23 11.13 -4.59
C LEU A 267 24.56 12.64 -4.61
N MET A 268 25.82 13.04 -4.83
CA MET A 268 26.21 14.45 -4.86
C MET A 268 25.81 15.09 -6.19
N PRO A 269 24.85 16.04 -6.22
CA PRO A 269 24.41 16.69 -7.44
C PRO A 269 25.46 17.64 -8.01
N ALA A 270 25.29 17.99 -9.29
CA ALA A 270 25.98 19.13 -9.89
C ALA A 270 25.29 20.43 -9.44
N PHE A 271 26.04 21.41 -8.93
CA PHE A 271 25.46 22.64 -8.41
C PHE A 271 25.41 23.78 -9.43
N ASP A 272 26.09 23.66 -10.57
CA ASP A 272 26.04 24.66 -11.65
C ASP A 272 24.64 24.74 -12.27
N LEU A 273 24.07 25.94 -12.37
CA LEU A 273 22.81 26.20 -13.06
C LEU A 273 22.80 25.61 -14.49
N LYS A 274 23.94 25.60 -15.19
CA LYS A 274 24.07 25.03 -16.54
C LYS A 274 23.88 23.51 -16.58
N GLN A 275 23.96 22.84 -15.43
CA GLN A 275 23.79 21.39 -15.28
C GLN A 275 22.54 21.04 -14.47
N GLY A 276 21.60 21.99 -14.34
CA GLY A 276 20.38 21.82 -13.54
C GLY A 276 20.62 21.89 -12.03
N GLY A 277 21.74 22.49 -11.61
CA GLY A 277 22.01 22.89 -10.24
C GLY A 277 21.34 24.22 -9.88
N ILE A 278 21.85 24.88 -8.83
CA ILE A 278 21.19 26.02 -8.18
C ILE A 278 22.11 27.23 -7.98
N LEU A 279 23.40 27.10 -8.33
CA LEU A 279 24.41 28.11 -8.10
C LEU A 279 24.87 28.74 -9.41
N ASP A 280 24.94 30.07 -9.41
CA ASP A 280 25.63 30.82 -10.46
C ASP A 280 27.16 30.77 -10.28
N GLU A 281 27.89 31.33 -11.26
CA GLU A 281 29.36 31.34 -11.25
C GLU A 281 29.95 32.07 -10.04
N ASP A 282 29.30 33.15 -9.59
CA ASP A 282 29.78 33.97 -8.46
C ASP A 282 29.61 33.23 -7.14
N GLN A 283 28.48 32.55 -6.96
CA GLN A 283 28.21 31.71 -5.79
C GLN A 283 29.17 30.53 -5.75
N MET A 284 29.39 29.84 -6.89
CA MET A 284 30.35 28.74 -6.97
C MET A 284 31.78 29.22 -6.69
N ALA A 285 32.20 30.35 -7.25
CA ALA A 285 33.51 30.93 -7.01
C ALA A 285 33.71 31.27 -5.53
N SER A 286 32.74 31.96 -4.92
CA SER A 286 32.81 32.30 -3.50
C SER A 286 32.83 31.08 -2.58
N LEU A 287 32.08 30.03 -2.94
CA LEU A 287 32.09 28.76 -2.22
C LEU A 287 33.45 28.05 -2.35
N ALA A 288 34.02 28.00 -3.55
CA ALA A 288 35.34 27.42 -3.77
C ALA A 288 36.43 28.15 -2.98
N ASP A 289 36.39 29.49 -2.94
CA ASP A 289 37.33 30.31 -2.14
C ASP A 289 37.20 30.00 -0.64
N HIS A 290 35.96 29.84 -0.15
CA HIS A 290 35.72 29.45 1.23
C HIS A 290 36.32 28.07 1.55
N LEU A 291 36.07 27.07 0.70
CA LEU A 291 36.60 25.70 0.86
C LEU A 291 38.14 25.64 0.77
N ASP A 292 38.73 26.52 -0.04
CA ASP A 292 40.19 26.61 -0.19
C ASP A 292 40.88 27.33 0.98
N SER A 293 40.12 28.10 1.78
CA SER A 293 40.65 28.85 2.91
C SER A 293 41.28 27.96 3.99
N ALA A 294 42.36 28.46 4.62
CA ALA A 294 43.00 27.78 5.74
C ALA A 294 42.04 27.56 6.92
N ALA A 295 41.14 28.52 7.19
CA ALA A 295 40.13 28.41 8.23
C ALA A 295 39.22 27.20 7.99
N PHE A 296 38.74 27.03 6.74
CA PHE A 296 37.91 25.88 6.41
C PHE A 296 38.66 24.56 6.55
N LYS A 297 39.85 24.47 5.95
CA LYS A 297 40.67 23.24 5.93
C LYS A 297 41.05 22.73 7.32
N THR A 298 41.27 23.64 8.27
CA THR A 298 41.70 23.33 9.65
C THR A 298 40.57 23.24 10.66
N GLY A 299 39.31 23.41 10.24
CA GLY A 299 38.15 23.38 11.14
C GLY A 299 38.09 24.52 12.17
N ARG A 300 38.97 25.52 12.06
CA ARG A 300 38.90 26.74 12.89
C ARG A 300 37.82 27.67 12.34
N ALA A 301 36.82 27.98 13.16
CA ALA A 301 35.91 29.08 12.87
C ALA A 301 36.73 30.36 12.63
N ALA A 302 36.46 31.05 11.52
CA ALA A 302 37.02 32.38 11.31
C ALA A 302 36.54 33.28 12.46
N THR A 303 37.45 33.83 13.25
CA THR A 303 37.13 34.87 14.23
C THR A 303 36.38 35.98 13.50
N PRO A 304 35.15 36.36 13.91
CA PRO A 304 34.44 37.45 13.24
C PRO A 304 35.28 38.72 13.38
N ALA A 305 35.58 39.36 12.24
CA ALA A 305 36.18 40.67 12.23
C ALA A 305 35.26 41.61 13.03
N LYS A 306 35.80 42.18 14.12
CA LYS A 306 35.12 43.17 14.95
C LYS A 306 34.61 44.29 14.05
N ALA A 307 33.30 44.41 13.92
CA ALA A 307 32.67 45.53 13.22
C ALA A 307 33.16 46.84 13.86
N ALA A 308 33.83 47.67 13.07
CA ALA A 308 34.04 49.06 13.42
C ALA A 308 32.67 49.75 13.40
N GLN A 309 32.19 50.14 14.58
CA GLN A 309 31.02 51.00 14.71
C GLN A 309 31.44 52.44 14.36
N PRO A 310 30.57 53.22 13.69
CA PRO A 310 30.75 54.67 13.55
C PRO A 310 30.67 55.39 14.89
#